data_AF-A0A967H7V9-F1
#
_entry.id   AF-A0A967H7V9-F1
#
_cell.length_a   1.000
_cell.length_b   1.000
_cell.length_c   1.000
_cell.angle_alpha   90.00
_cell.angle_beta   90.00
_cell.angle_gamma   90.00
#
_symmetry.space_group_name_H-M   'P 1'
#
loop_
_entity.id
_entity.type
_entity.pdbx_description
1 polymer ?
#
loop_
_entity_poly.entity_id
_entity_poly.type
_entity_poly.pdbx_seq_one_letter_code
_entity_poly.pdbx_strand_id
1 'polypeptide(L)'
;LLDAEGVVYGFDLIYGLPGDNYAGFRQSIDAVFNFSPNHIHIFPLSVLPGTRLAQQRERYGIRAQSEPPYELLSSRDWSAEEIELCRQLAAAIDLFYNTGRAVAFFPAIL
;
A
#
# COMPACT_ATOMS: atom_id res chain seq x y z
N LEU A 1 19.12 2.02 -11.42
CA LEU A 1 20.23 1.03 -11.45
C LEU A 1 19.73 -0.31 -11.95
N LEU A 2 18.71 -0.91 -11.33
CA LEU A 2 18.10 -2.18 -11.81
C LEU A 2 17.54 -2.07 -13.23
N ASP A 3 16.81 -0.98 -13.51
CA ASP A 3 16.27 -0.70 -14.85
C ASP A 3 17.36 -0.59 -15.93
N ALA A 4 18.46 0.12 -15.64
CA ALA A 4 19.59 0.28 -16.55
C ALA A 4 20.30 -1.04 -16.89
N GLU A 5 20.20 -2.03 -16.00
CA GLU A 5 20.74 -3.39 -16.19
C GLU A 5 19.70 -4.37 -16.77
N GLY A 6 18.50 -3.89 -17.11
CA GLY A 6 17.41 -4.73 -17.63
C GLY A 6 16.85 -5.72 -16.62
N VAL A 7 17.05 -5.49 -15.33
CA VAL A 7 16.56 -6.36 -14.25
C VAL A 7 15.10 -6.05 -13.96
N VAL A 8 14.26 -7.09 -13.95
CA VAL A 8 12.85 -6.97 -13.57
C VAL A 8 12.71 -6.72 -12.07
N TYR A 9 11.96 -5.70 -11.69
CA TYR A 9 11.76 -5.33 -10.28
C TYR A 9 10.36 -4.77 -10.03
N GLY A 10 10.00 -4.69 -8.75
CA GLY A 10 8.74 -4.13 -8.32
C GLY A 10 8.81 -3.54 -6.93
N PHE A 11 7.73 -2.88 -6.53
CA PHE A 11 7.59 -2.30 -5.21
C PHE A 11 6.39 -2.90 -4.48
N ASP A 12 6.61 -3.17 -3.20
CA ASP A 12 5.59 -3.59 -2.26
C ASP A 12 5.29 -2.41 -1.32
N LEU A 13 4.05 -1.94 -1.29
CA LEU A 13 3.59 -0.85 -0.44
C LEU A 13 2.56 -1.33 0.58
N ILE A 14 2.68 -0.81 1.80
CA ILE A 14 1.73 -1.05 2.90
C ILE A 14 1.04 0.26 3.26
N TYR A 15 -0.29 0.29 3.26
CA TYR A 15 -1.06 1.41 3.81
C TYR A 15 -1.63 1.06 5.19
N GLY A 16 -1.94 2.09 5.99
CA GLY A 16 -2.47 1.91 7.35
C GLY A 16 -1.41 1.88 8.46
N LEU A 17 -0.15 2.20 8.15
CA LEU A 17 0.92 2.23 9.15
C LEU A 17 0.70 3.33 10.20
N PRO A 18 1.00 3.08 11.49
CA PRO A 18 0.96 4.13 12.50
C PRO A 18 1.92 5.28 12.18
N GLY A 19 1.46 6.53 12.32
CA GLY A 19 2.22 7.73 11.95
C GLY A 19 2.20 8.09 10.46
N ASP A 20 1.47 7.34 9.64
CA ASP A 20 1.19 7.67 8.24
C ASP A 20 -0.29 8.07 8.08
N ASN A 21 -0.67 8.59 6.91
CA ASN A 21 -2.05 8.93 6.57
C ASN A 21 -2.28 8.81 5.06
N TYR A 22 -3.52 9.07 4.62
CA TYR A 22 -3.89 8.94 3.21
C TYR A 22 -3.00 9.77 2.27
N ALA A 23 -2.60 10.98 2.68
CA ALA A 23 -1.72 11.84 1.88
C ALA A 23 -0.29 11.27 1.79
N GLY A 24 0.25 10.74 2.87
CA GLY A 24 1.57 10.09 2.89
C GLY A 24 1.61 8.81 2.05
N PHE A 25 0.54 8.01 2.11
CA PHE A 25 0.40 6.85 1.24
C PHE A 25 0.35 7.24 -0.26
N ARG A 26 -0.37 8.31 -0.61
CA ARG A 26 -0.38 8.83 -1.99
C ARG A 26 1.00 9.29 -2.45
N GLN A 27 1.74 9.99 -1.60
CA GLN A 27 3.11 10.38 -1.91
C GLN A 27 4.02 9.16 -2.14
N SER A 28 3.79 8.07 -1.40
CA SER A 28 4.52 6.81 -1.61
C SER A 28 4.21 6.19 -2.97
N ILE A 29 2.95 6.22 -3.40
CA ILE A 29 2.54 5.78 -4.75
C ILE A 29 3.22 6.65 -5.83
N ASP A 30 3.13 7.97 -5.71
CA ASP A 30 3.73 8.89 -6.68
C ASP A 30 5.26 8.67 -6.77
N ALA A 31 5.92 8.46 -5.64
CA ALA A 31 7.34 8.14 -5.59
C ALA A 31 7.66 6.82 -6.31
N VAL A 32 6.86 5.76 -6.11
CA VAL A 32 7.03 4.47 -6.79
C VAL A 32 6.86 4.59 -8.30
N PHE A 33 5.88 5.36 -8.78
CA PHE A 33 5.66 5.56 -10.22
C PHE A 33 6.86 6.22 -10.91
N ASN A 34 7.59 7.11 -10.23
CA ASN A 34 8.80 7.75 -10.77
C ASN A 34 9.93 6.76 -11.09
N PHE A 35 9.89 5.55 -10.51
CA PHE A 35 10.85 4.50 -10.86
C PHE A 35 10.43 3.67 -12.08
N SER A 36 9.16 3.72 -12.51
CA SER A 36 8.65 2.85 -13.59
C SER A 36 8.91 1.35 -13.35
N PRO A 37 8.51 0.79 -12.18
CA PRO A 37 8.72 -0.63 -11.88
C PRO A 37 7.88 -1.56 -12.77
N ASN A 38 8.26 -2.82 -12.90
CA ASN A 38 7.50 -3.78 -13.70
C ASN A 38 6.18 -4.20 -13.02
N HIS A 39 6.11 -4.13 -11.69
CA HIS A 39 4.92 -4.43 -10.91
C HIS A 39 4.88 -3.58 -9.63
N ILE A 40 3.67 -3.29 -9.16
CA ILE A 40 3.44 -2.62 -7.89
C ILE A 40 2.41 -3.44 -7.12
N HIS A 41 2.75 -3.95 -5.95
CA HIS A 41 1.79 -4.58 -5.06
C HIS A 41 1.51 -3.67 -3.88
N ILE A 42 0.23 -3.55 -3.54
CA ILE A 42 -0.23 -2.68 -2.47
C ILE A 42 -1.13 -3.52 -1.57
N PHE A 43 -0.82 -3.54 -0.28
CA PHE A 43 -1.55 -4.33 0.69
C PHE A 43 -1.92 -3.53 1.94
N PRO A 44 -3.08 -3.81 2.55
CA PRO A 44 -3.43 -3.26 3.85
C PRO A 44 -2.48 -3.77 4.93
N LEU A 45 -2.29 -2.98 5.98
CA LEU A 45 -1.59 -3.44 7.17
C LEU A 45 -2.35 -4.59 7.86
N SER A 46 -1.70 -5.75 7.95
CA SER A 46 -2.17 -6.87 8.78
C SER A 46 -1.62 -6.80 10.21
N VAL A 47 -2.50 -6.83 11.21
CA VAL A 47 -2.14 -6.75 12.63
C VAL A 47 -2.04 -8.15 13.24
N LEU A 48 -0.98 -8.86 12.87
CA LEU A 48 -0.76 -10.27 13.19
C LEU A 48 -0.64 -10.52 14.70
N PRO A 49 -1.35 -11.52 15.27
CA PRO A 49 -1.20 -11.91 16.67
C PRO A 49 0.24 -12.24 17.04
N GLY A 50 0.67 -11.85 18.24
CA GLY A 50 2.03 -12.09 18.74
C GLY A 50 3.09 -11.08 18.29
N THR A 51 2.78 -10.19 17.34
CA THR A 51 3.70 -9.11 16.94
C THR A 51 3.72 -7.95 17.93
N ARG A 52 4.79 -7.14 17.89
CA ARG A 52 4.86 -5.90 18.67
C ARG A 52 3.73 -4.93 18.35
N LEU A 53 3.33 -4.85 17.07
CA LEU A 53 2.22 -4.00 16.65
C LEU A 53 0.89 -4.45 17.31
N ALA A 54 0.63 -5.76 17.36
CA ALA A 54 -0.54 -6.30 18.04
C ALA A 54 -0.54 -6.00 19.54
N GLN A 55 0.62 -6.08 20.20
CA GLN A 55 0.77 -5.70 21.62
C GLN A 55 0.55 -4.19 21.85
N GLN A 56 0.76 -3.37 20.83
CA GLN A 56 0.61 -1.91 20.88
C GLN A 56 -0.74 -1.43 20.33
N ARG A 57 -1.75 -2.31 20.20
CA ARG A 57 -3.07 -1.96 19.65
C ARG A 57 -3.70 -0.75 20.34
N GLU A 58 -3.73 -0.74 21.67
CA GLU A 58 -4.29 0.37 22.45
C GLU A 58 -3.53 1.68 22.21
N ARG A 59 -2.19 1.62 22.16
CA ARG A 59 -1.33 2.80 21.97
C ARG A 59 -1.67 3.56 20.69
N TYR A 60 -1.92 2.83 19.59
CA TYR A 60 -2.21 3.39 18.27
C TYR A 60 -3.70 3.40 17.93
N GLY A 61 -4.58 3.01 18.86
CA GLY A 61 -6.02 2.96 18.63
C GLY A 61 -6.44 1.98 17.53
N ILE A 62 -5.67 0.91 17.34
CA ILE A 62 -5.86 -0.04 16.23
C ILE A 62 -7.14 -0.85 16.41
N ARG A 63 -7.99 -0.81 15.39
CA ARG A 63 -9.07 -1.77 15.15
C ARG A 63 -8.74 -2.57 13.91
N ALA A 64 -8.71 -3.89 14.04
CA ALA A 64 -8.39 -4.81 12.96
C ALA A 64 -9.31 -6.03 13.04
N GLN A 65 -9.40 -6.79 11.96
CA GLN A 65 -10.14 -8.05 11.92
C GLN A 65 -9.63 -9.01 13.02
N SER A 66 -10.56 -9.77 13.62
CA SER A 66 -10.25 -10.75 14.66
C SER A 66 -9.71 -12.07 14.11
N GLU A 67 -9.99 -12.36 12.84
CA GLU A 67 -9.57 -13.56 12.11
C GLU A 67 -8.66 -13.17 10.92
N PRO A 68 -7.87 -14.11 10.36
CA PRO A 68 -7.09 -13.87 9.16
C PRO A 68 -7.96 -13.31 8.03
N PRO A 69 -7.50 -12.30 7.26
CA PRO A 69 -6.12 -11.80 7.16
C PRO A 69 -5.68 -10.74 8.21
N TYR A 70 -6.46 -10.50 9.27
CA TYR A 70 -6.16 -9.53 10.34
C TYR A 70 -5.98 -8.10 9.83
N GLU A 71 -6.68 -7.72 8.77
CA GLU A 71 -6.53 -6.41 8.16
C GLU A 71 -6.95 -5.28 9.10
N LEU A 72 -6.22 -4.17 9.04
CA LEU A 72 -6.57 -2.94 9.69
C LEU A 72 -7.91 -2.42 9.16
N LEU A 73 -8.81 -2.07 10.08
CA LEU A 73 -10.09 -1.44 9.80
C LEU A 73 -10.02 0.06 10.06
N SER A 74 -9.35 0.47 11.14
CA SER A 74 -9.05 1.87 11.46
C SER A 74 -7.99 1.99 12.55
N SER A 75 -7.42 3.17 12.71
CA SER A 75 -6.48 3.50 13.80
C SER A 75 -6.67 4.95 14.25
N ARG A 76 -5.80 5.45 15.14
CA ARG A 76 -5.80 6.87 15.51
C ARG A 76 -5.52 7.78 14.30
N ASP A 77 -4.65 7.34 13.39
CA ASP A 77 -4.17 8.14 12.26
C ASP A 77 -4.95 7.85 10.96
N TRP A 78 -5.82 6.82 10.98
CA TRP A 78 -6.53 6.32 9.80
C TRP A 78 -8.00 6.09 10.09
N SER A 79 -8.88 6.81 9.39
CA SER A 79 -10.32 6.52 9.42
C SER A 79 -10.65 5.27 8.61
N ALA A 80 -11.82 4.68 8.87
CA ALA A 80 -12.28 3.52 8.08
C ALA A 80 -12.53 3.92 6.61
N GLU A 81 -12.98 5.15 6.38
CA GLU A 81 -13.19 5.71 5.06
C GLU A 81 -11.87 5.89 4.29
N GLU A 82 -10.79 6.31 4.96
CA GLU A 82 -9.47 6.42 4.33
C GLU A 82 -8.90 5.04 3.97
N ILE A 83 -9.04 4.06 4.86
CA ILE A 83 -8.66 2.66 4.58
C ILE A 83 -9.42 2.13 3.36
N GLU A 84 -10.71 2.43 3.26
CA GLU A 84 -11.55 2.07 2.12
C GLU A 84 -11.06 2.72 0.81
N LEU A 85 -10.73 4.01 0.85
CA LEU A 85 -10.19 4.74 -0.31
C LEU A 85 -8.84 4.15 -0.74
N CYS A 86 -7.94 3.84 0.20
CA CYS A 86 -6.68 3.16 -0.11
C CYS A 86 -6.91 1.82 -0.79
N ARG A 87 -7.87 1.02 -0.32
CA ARG A 87 -8.20 -0.26 -0.93
C ARG A 87 -8.71 -0.11 -2.36
N GLN A 88 -9.57 0.86 -2.63
CA GLN A 88 -10.07 1.14 -3.98
C GLN A 88 -8.94 1.59 -4.91
N LEU A 89 -8.05 2.46 -4.42
CA LEU A 89 -6.89 2.91 -5.17
C LEU A 89 -5.91 1.76 -5.47
N ALA A 90 -5.64 0.90 -4.49
CA ALA A 90 -4.83 -0.30 -4.65
C ALA A 90 -5.38 -1.23 -5.74
N ALA A 91 -6.69 -1.49 -5.71
CA ALA A 91 -7.36 -2.31 -6.72
C ALA A 91 -7.33 -1.67 -8.12
N ALA A 92 -7.48 -0.34 -8.21
CA ALA A 92 -7.35 0.37 -9.48
C ALA A 92 -5.93 0.27 -10.04
N ILE A 93 -4.91 0.47 -9.20
CA ILE A 93 -3.49 0.33 -9.61
C ILE A 93 -3.23 -1.10 -10.10
N ASP A 94 -3.70 -2.12 -9.37
CA ASP A 94 -3.52 -3.51 -9.80
C ASP A 94 -4.19 -3.78 -11.17
N LEU A 95 -5.43 -3.31 -11.35
CA LEU A 95 -6.16 -3.50 -12.60
C LEU A 95 -5.49 -2.79 -13.78
N PHE A 96 -5.12 -1.52 -13.63
CA PHE A 96 -4.59 -0.72 -14.73
C PHE A 96 -3.10 -0.93 -14.97
N TYR A 97 -2.29 -0.95 -13.91
CA TYR A 97 -0.84 -1.02 -14.01
C TYR A 97 -0.35 -2.46 -14.21
N ASN A 98 -0.74 -3.39 -13.33
CA ASN A 98 -0.26 -4.77 -13.37
C ASN A 98 -0.99 -5.58 -14.43
N THR A 99 -2.32 -5.72 -14.29
CA THR A 99 -3.14 -6.60 -15.16
C THR A 99 -3.31 -6.02 -16.57
N GLY A 100 -3.60 -4.73 -16.65
CA GLY A 100 -3.73 -3.99 -17.92
C GLY A 100 -2.41 -3.80 -18.67
N ARG A 101 -1.27 -4.18 -18.07
CA ARG A 101 0.09 -3.99 -18.59
C ARG A 101 0.36 -2.56 -19.06
N ALA A 102 -0.20 -1.57 -18.36
CA ALA A 102 -0.04 -0.17 -18.72
C ALA A 102 1.37 0.37 -18.46
N VAL A 103 2.28 -0.44 -17.91
CA VAL A 103 3.69 -0.11 -17.59
C VAL A 103 4.38 0.65 -18.72
N ALA A 104 4.17 0.27 -19.98
CA ALA A 104 4.79 0.93 -21.14
C ALA A 104 4.22 2.32 -21.48
N PHE A 105 3.03 2.67 -20.98
CA PHE A 105 2.35 3.94 -21.28
C PHE A 105 2.62 5.02 -20.22
N PHE A 106 2.95 4.64 -18.99
CA PHE A 106 3.20 5.58 -17.91
C PHE A 106 4.41 6.50 -18.14
N PRO A 107 5.58 6.02 -18.66
CA PRO A 107 6.71 6.89 -19.00
C PRO A 107 6.42 7.90 -20.12
N ALA A 108 5.37 7.69 -20.91
CA ALA A 108 4.99 8.57 -22.01
C ALA A 108 3.91 9.60 -21.61
N ILE A 109 3.29 9.45 -20.43
CA ILE A 109 2.15 10.27 -19.98
C ILE A 109 2.50 11.08 -18.71
N LEU A 110 3.44 10.61 -17.88
CA LEU A 110 4.03 11.34 -16.75
C LEU A 110 5.27 12.13 -17.17
#